data_AF-C5MK71-F1
#
_entry.id   AF-C5MK71-F1
#
_cell.length_a   1.000
_cell.length_b   1.000
_cell.length_c   1.000
_cell.angle_alpha   90.00
_cell.angle_beta   90.00
_cell.angle_gamma   90.00
#
_symmetry.space_group_name_H-M   'P 1'
#
loop_
_entity.id
_entity.type
_entity.pdbx_description
1 polymer ?
#
loop_
_entity_poly.entity_id
_entity_poly.type
_entity_poly.pdbx_seq_one_letter_code
_entity_poly.pdbx_strand_id
1 'polypeptide(L)'
;NDPNRNVDENANANSAVKNNNNEEPSDKHIKEYLNKIQNSLSTEWSPCSVTCGNGIQVRIKPGSANKPKDELDYENDIEKKICKMEKCSSVFN
;
A
#
# COMPACT_ATOMS: atom_id res chain seq x y z
N ASN A 1 -11.16 -25.84 40.54
CA ASN A 1 -10.90 -26.90 39.56
C ASN A 1 -11.51 -26.50 38.24
N ASP A 2 -10.70 -25.87 37.39
CA ASP A 2 -10.88 -25.89 35.93
C ASP A 2 -10.85 -27.35 35.41
N PRO A 3 -11.48 -27.63 34.26
CA PRO A 3 -10.69 -27.70 33.03
C PRO A 3 -11.38 -27.16 31.77
N ASN A 4 -10.80 -26.08 31.22
CA ASN A 4 -10.33 -25.87 29.83
C ASN A 4 -10.73 -26.84 28.68
N ARG A 5 -10.81 -26.25 27.46
CA ARG A 5 -10.69 -26.73 26.05
C ARG A 5 -12.02 -26.95 25.29
N ASN A 6 -12.35 -26.34 24.12
CA ASN A 6 -11.58 -25.96 22.92
C ASN A 6 -12.36 -24.92 22.03
N VAL A 7 -11.70 -23.88 21.46
CA VAL A 7 -11.32 -23.65 20.02
C VAL A 7 -12.54 -23.34 19.11
N ASP A 8 -12.72 -22.15 18.50
CA ASP A 8 -11.90 -21.56 17.42
C ASP A 8 -11.82 -20.01 17.48
N GLU A 9 -10.58 -19.51 17.34
CA GLU A 9 -10.25 -18.13 16.98
C GLU A 9 -10.26 -17.98 15.45
N ASN A 10 -10.95 -16.96 14.94
CA ASN A 10 -10.57 -16.23 13.73
C ASN A 10 -11.41 -14.95 13.65
N ALA A 11 -10.92 -13.90 14.31
CA ALA A 11 -11.32 -12.53 14.06
C ALA A 11 -10.13 -11.80 13.44
N ASN A 12 -10.11 -11.65 12.12
CA ASN A 12 -9.31 -10.65 11.38
C ASN A 12 -9.77 -10.71 9.91
N ALA A 13 -10.22 -9.66 9.20
CA ALA A 13 -9.67 -8.33 9.18
C ALA A 13 -10.62 -7.36 8.45
N ASN A 14 -11.01 -6.29 9.14
CA ASN A 14 -11.10 -4.91 8.65
C ASN A 14 -11.44 -4.67 7.17
N SER A 15 -12.74 -4.58 6.87
CA SER A 15 -13.24 -3.70 5.80
C SER A 15 -13.63 -2.35 6.40
N ALA A 16 -12.64 -1.55 6.79
CA ALA A 16 -12.85 -0.15 7.13
C ALA A 16 -12.91 0.66 5.82
N VAL A 17 -14.06 0.64 5.15
CA VAL A 17 -14.37 1.58 4.06
C VAL A 17 -14.52 2.97 4.68
N LYS A 18 -13.41 3.69 4.82
CA LYS A 18 -13.40 5.09 5.22
C LYS A 18 -13.51 5.96 3.97
N ASN A 19 -14.75 6.31 3.61
CA ASN A 19 -15.03 7.32 2.62
C ASN A 19 -14.83 8.70 3.25
N ASN A 20 -13.69 9.36 3.03
CA ASN A 20 -13.50 10.77 3.35
C ASN A 20 -12.64 11.43 2.25
N ASN A 21 -13.23 12.41 1.56
CA ASN A 21 -12.72 13.07 0.36
C ASN A 21 -11.54 14.04 0.62
N ASN A 22 -10.46 13.58 1.27
CA ASN A 22 -9.15 14.24 1.30
C ASN A 22 -8.08 13.21 0.92
N GLU A 23 -8.23 12.66 -0.30
CA GLU A 23 -7.75 11.36 -0.80
C GLU A 23 -6.28 11.05 -0.49
N GLU A 24 -6.04 10.55 0.71
CA GLU A 24 -4.97 9.60 0.94
C GLU A 24 -5.29 8.34 0.10
N PRO A 25 -4.36 7.85 -0.73
CA PRO A 25 -4.59 6.69 -1.58
C PRO A 25 -5.02 5.49 -0.75
N SER A 26 -6.18 4.90 -1.07
CA SER A 26 -6.67 3.73 -0.33
C SER A 26 -5.66 2.59 -0.34
N ASP A 27 -5.61 1.79 0.72
CA ASP A 27 -4.70 0.62 0.79
C ASP A 27 -4.84 -0.32 -0.40
N LYS A 28 -6.06 -0.45 -0.93
CA LYS A 28 -6.34 -1.23 -2.14
C LYS A 28 -5.56 -0.68 -3.34
N HIS A 29 -5.62 0.64 -3.57
CA HIS A 29 -4.90 1.29 -4.66
C HIS A 29 -3.38 1.15 -4.51
N ILE A 30 -2.87 1.26 -3.28
CA ILE A 30 -1.44 1.09 -3.01
C ILE A 30 -1.00 -0.36 -3.28
N LYS A 31 -1.79 -1.36 -2.87
CA LYS A 31 -1.53 -2.78 -3.15
C LYS A 31 -1.55 -3.10 -4.65
N GLU A 32 -2.52 -2.54 -5.38
CA GLU A 32 -2.58 -2.65 -6.85
C GLU A 32 -1.33 -2.05 -7.51
N TYR A 33 -0.89 -0.89 -7.03
CA TYR A 33 0.32 -0.25 -7.53
C TYR A 33 1.58 -1.06 -7.22
N LEU A 34 1.72 -1.59 -6.01
CA LEU A 34 2.82 -2.49 -5.62
C LEU A 34 2.91 -3.71 -6.53
N ASN A 35 1.78 -4.36 -6.83
CA ASN A 35 1.73 -5.49 -7.75
C ASN A 35 2.15 -5.09 -9.18
N LYS A 36 1.76 -3.89 -9.63
CA LYS A 36 2.14 -3.36 -10.95
C LYS A 36 3.65 -3.11 -11.07
N ILE A 37 4.28 -2.63 -10.00
CA ILE A 37 5.71 -2.27 -10.01
C ILE A 37 6.62 -3.30 -9.32
N GLN A 38 6.11 -4.48 -8.95
CA GLN A 38 6.83 -5.50 -8.18
C GLN A 38 8.22 -5.83 -8.74
N ASN A 39 8.38 -5.80 -10.07
CA ASN A 39 9.65 -6.10 -10.73
C ASN A 39 10.69 -4.99 -10.56
N SER A 40 10.25 -3.73 -10.52
CA SER A 40 11.08 -2.53 -10.34
C SER A 40 11.10 -1.99 -8.90
N LEU A 41 10.37 -2.63 -7.98
CA LEU A 41 10.31 -2.23 -6.58
C LEU A 41 11.66 -2.46 -5.89
N SER A 42 12.15 -1.43 -5.20
CA SER A 42 13.44 -1.42 -4.51
C SER A 42 13.39 -0.53 -3.26
N THR A 43 14.52 -0.27 -2.63
CA THR A 43 14.66 0.69 -1.53
C THR A 43 14.59 2.15 -1.97
N GLU A 44 14.62 2.41 -3.27
CA GLU A 44 14.39 3.74 -3.82
C GLU A 44 12.90 3.99 -4.04
N TRP A 45 12.50 5.26 -3.95
CA TRP A 45 11.12 5.66 -4.21
C TRP A 45 10.71 5.34 -5.65
N SER A 46 9.59 4.63 -5.80
CA SER A 46 8.97 4.41 -7.09
C SER A 46 8.61 5.73 -7.78
N PRO A 47 8.35 5.72 -9.10
CA PRO A 47 7.61 6.80 -9.75
C PRO A 47 6.27 7.07 -9.03
N CYS A 48 5.66 8.22 -9.31
CA CYS A 48 4.30 8.48 -8.82
C CYS A 48 3.32 7.49 -9.47
N SER A 49 2.33 6.99 -8.73
CA SER A 49 1.32 6.06 -9.26
C SER A 49 0.46 6.66 -10.39
N VAL A 50 0.41 7.99 -10.44
CA VAL A 50 -0.31 8.79 -11.43
C VAL A 50 0.65 9.73 -12.16
N THR A 51 0.25 10.18 -13.35
CA THR A 51 0.97 11.20 -14.13
C THR A 51 0.43 12.61 -13.90
N CYS A 52 -0.74 12.75 -13.29
CA CYS A 52 -1.39 14.01 -12.93
C CYS A 52 -2.21 13.83 -11.64
N GLY A 53 -2.45 14.91 -10.89
CA GLY A 53 -3.19 14.87 -9.63
C GLY A 53 -2.40 14.27 -8.46
N ASN A 54 -3.12 13.73 -7.47
CA ASN A 54 -2.52 13.11 -6.30
C ASN A 54 -2.35 11.60 -6.52
N GLY A 55 -1.19 11.06 -6.18
CA GLY A 55 -0.92 9.62 -6.21
C GLY A 55 -0.07 9.18 -5.04
N ILE A 56 0.48 7.97 -5.17
CA ILE A 56 1.38 7.37 -4.18
C ILE A 56 2.74 7.04 -4.79
N GLN A 57 3.80 7.22 -4.00
CA GLN A 57 5.09 6.58 -4.22
C GLN A 57 5.32 5.56 -3.11
N VAL A 58 5.93 4.45 -3.46
CA VAL A 58 6.24 3.36 -2.52
C VAL A 58 7.70 2.94 -2.63
N ARG A 59 8.25 2.40 -1.56
CA ARG A 59 9.58 1.78 -1.53
C ARG A 59 9.65 0.70 -0.45
N ILE A 60 10.63 -0.20 -0.59
CA ILE A 60 11.01 -1.15 0.46
C ILE A 60 11.80 -0.39 1.52
N LYS A 61 11.53 -0.64 2.80
CA LYS A 61 12.34 -0.10 3.89
C LYS A 61 13.79 -0.58 3.74
N PRO A 62 14.79 0.29 3.97
CA PRO A 62 16.19 -0.12 3.92
C PRO A 62 16.52 -1.35 4.80
N GLY A 63 15.85 -1.49 5.96
CA GLY A 63 16.00 -2.65 6.85
C GLY A 63 15.39 -3.95 6.33
N SER A 64 14.55 -3.87 5.29
CA SER A 64 13.83 -5.00 4.69
C SER A 64 14.33 -5.31 3.27
N ALA A 65 15.41 -4.66 2.82
CA ALA A 65 15.99 -4.81 1.48
C ALA A 65 16.44 -6.25 1.16
N ASN A 66 16.78 -7.03 2.18
CA ASN A 66 17.23 -8.41 2.03
C ASN A 66 16.07 -9.44 2.06
N LYS A 67 14.84 -8.99 2.36
CA LYS A 67 13.68 -9.89 2.36
C LYS A 67 13.28 -10.21 0.92
N PRO A 68 12.86 -11.46 0.64
CA PRO A 68 12.35 -11.80 -0.67
C PRO A 68 10.99 -11.08 -0.90
N LYS A 69 10.68 -10.77 -2.15
CA LYS A 69 9.56 -9.87 -2.50
C LYS A 69 8.19 -10.40 -2.09
N ASP A 70 8.05 -11.71 -2.02
CA ASP A 70 6.88 -12.47 -1.59
C ASP A 70 6.68 -12.48 -0.06
N GLU A 71 7.70 -12.12 0.73
CA GLU A 71 7.64 -12.04 2.19
C GLU A 71 7.61 -10.59 2.71
N LEU A 72 7.51 -9.59 1.83
CA LEU A 72 7.42 -8.20 2.24
C LEU A 72 6.06 -7.90 2.87
N ASP A 73 6.08 -7.49 4.14
CA ASP A 73 4.87 -7.05 4.82
C ASP A 73 4.47 -5.63 4.39
N TYR A 74 3.21 -5.47 4.00
CA TYR A 74 2.67 -4.22 3.47
C TYR A 74 2.71 -3.04 4.47
N GLU A 75 2.65 -3.29 5.78
CA GLU A 75 2.68 -2.23 6.80
C GLU A 75 4.09 -2.01 7.37
N ASN A 76 4.83 -3.09 7.55
CA ASN A 76 6.11 -3.05 8.25
C ASN A 76 7.30 -2.90 7.32
N ASP A 77 7.23 -3.37 6.07
CA ASP A 77 8.36 -3.39 5.15
C ASP A 77 8.23 -2.40 3.99
N ILE A 78 7.04 -1.84 3.78
CA ILE A 78 6.78 -0.87 2.71
C ILE A 78 6.56 0.53 3.29
N GLU A 79 7.30 1.50 2.78
CA GLU A 79 7.03 2.92 3.03
C GLU A 79 6.18 3.51 1.91
N LYS A 80 5.26 4.40 2.28
CA LYS A 80 4.25 5.00 1.41
C LYS A 80 4.30 6.51 1.62
N LYS A 81 4.29 7.28 0.52
CA LYS A 81 4.15 8.74 0.61
C LYS A 81 3.30 9.27 -0.54
N ILE A 82 2.56 10.33 -0.28
CA ILE A 82 1.76 11.01 -1.31
C ILE A 82 2.70 11.76 -2.26
N CYS A 83 2.48 11.60 -3.55
CA CYS A 83 3.06 12.45 -4.60
C CYS A 83 1.97 13.35 -5.19
N LYS A 84 2.35 14.60 -5.50
CA LYS A 84 1.47 15.59 -6.13
C LYS A 84 2.05 15.95 -7.49
N MET A 85 1.35 15.54 -8.54
CA MET A 85 1.66 15.87 -9.92
C MET A 85 0.88 17.11 -10.35
N GLU A 86 1.12 17.58 -11.57
CA GLU A 86 0.34 18.66 -12.18
C GLU A 86 -1.15 18.31 -12.21
N LYS A 87 -2.03 19.31 -12.15
CA LYS A 87 -3.47 19.08 -12.22
C LYS A 87 -3.80 18.35 -13.52
N CYS A 88 -4.61 17.30 -13.43
CA CYS A 88 -5.10 16.61 -14.61
C CYS A 88 -5.86 17.61 -15.50
N SER A 89 -5.43 17.71 -16.75
CA SER A 89 -6.14 18.52 -17.74
C SER A 89 -7.40 17.77 -18.16
N SER A 90 -8.58 18.35 -17.89
CA SER A 90 -9.87 17.77 -18.29
C SER A 90 -10.15 17.91 -19.79
N VAL A 91 -9.12 17.98 -20.63
CA VAL A 91 -9.30 18.11 -22.08
C VAL A 91 -9.65 16.73 -22.64
N PHE A 92 -10.93 16.39 -22.53
CA PHE A 92 -11.55 15.40 -23.39
C PHE A 92 -11.60 16.02 -24.79
N ASN A 93 -10.86 15.43 -25.73
CA ASN A 93 -10.96 15.75 -27.15
C ASN A 93 -11.59 14.58 -27.89
#